data_AF-A0A4Y2HW46-F1
#
_entry.id   AF-A0A4Y2HW46-F1
#
_cell.length_a   1.000
_cell.length_b   1.000
_cell.length_c   1.000
_cell.angle_alpha   90.00
_cell.angle_beta   90.00
_cell.angle_gamma   90.00
#
_symmetry.space_group_name_H-M   'P 1'
#
loop_
_entity.id
_entity.type
_entity.pdbx_description
1 polymer ?
#
loop_
_entity_poly.entity_id
_entity_poly.type
_entity_poly.pdbx_seq_one_letter_code
_entity_poly.pdbx_strand_id
1 'polypeptide(L)'
;ALRILLQTIESHANRYGRYIVPLLSLSVDFYVRVFVQVFTSPATVKESICKLSMVFVCSGCGSFHFQPVGTKTITLHGQKYTPSVGPPVDRKCSICGRSFKMCGPIWSHKLHDKDFIQKTVQHIEVENSLYNTSKRMVGMLNVVLEELEDFPLFHRIEQLSSILHVKAPSSNEIRQVSLVTSCSNALNSKFNS
;
A
#
# COMPACT_ATOMS: atom_id res chain seq x y z
N ALA A 1 10.05 -1.84 2.84
CA ALA A 1 10.37 -1.90 4.28
C ALA A 1 9.12 -1.74 5.17
N LEU A 2 8.39 -0.63 5.06
CA LEU A 2 7.15 -0.34 5.83
C LEU A 2 6.20 -1.54 5.97
N ARG A 3 5.84 -2.16 4.84
CA ARG A 3 4.89 -3.28 4.80
C ARG A 3 5.39 -4.56 5.48
N ILE A 4 6.70 -4.80 5.49
CA ILE A 4 7.31 -5.94 6.20
C ILE A 4 7.30 -5.66 7.71
N LEU A 5 7.60 -4.42 8.11
CA LEU A 5 7.54 -3.99 9.50
C LEU A 5 6.12 -4.15 10.06
N LEU A 6 5.10 -3.67 9.35
CA LEU A 6 3.70 -3.85 9.76
C LEU A 6 3.29 -5.32 9.85
N GLN A 7 3.70 -6.15 8.87
CA GLN A 7 3.45 -7.59 8.92
C GLN A 7 4.10 -8.23 10.17
N THR A 8 5.32 -7.80 10.52
CA THR A 8 6.02 -8.30 11.70
C THR A 8 5.27 -7.92 12.98
N ILE A 9 4.85 -6.66 13.11
CA ILE A 9 4.09 -6.18 14.27
C ILE A 9 2.76 -6.93 14.39
N GLU A 10 2.00 -7.06 13.28
CA GLU A 10 0.72 -7.77 13.27
C GLU A 10 0.90 -9.24 13.65
N SER A 11 1.91 -9.93 13.11
CA SER A 11 2.19 -11.33 13.43
C SER A 11 2.45 -11.53 14.92
N HIS A 12 3.16 -10.60 15.57
CA HIS A 12 3.39 -10.66 17.01
C HIS A 12 2.12 -10.35 17.81
N ALA A 13 1.35 -9.33 17.42
CA ALA A 13 0.09 -8.98 18.08
C ALA A 13 -0.92 -10.14 18.05
N ASN A 14 -1.03 -10.83 16.90
CA ASN A 14 -1.95 -11.93 16.70
C ASN A 14 -1.74 -13.07 17.70
N ARG A 15 -0.50 -13.33 18.14
CA ARG A 15 -0.18 -14.36 19.14
C ARG A 15 -0.85 -14.11 20.49
N TYR A 16 -1.20 -12.85 20.77
CA TYR A 16 -1.85 -12.42 22.00
C TYR A 16 -3.34 -12.11 21.81
N GLY A 17 -3.95 -12.53 20.70
CA GLY A 17 -5.36 -12.22 20.40
C GLY A 17 -5.61 -10.74 20.10
N ARG A 18 -4.57 -10.02 19.65
CA ARG A 18 -4.60 -8.60 19.32
C ARG A 18 -4.32 -8.38 17.83
N TYR A 19 -4.80 -7.28 17.29
CA TYR A 19 -4.55 -6.86 15.91
C TYR A 19 -4.18 -5.38 15.87
N ILE A 20 -3.50 -4.97 14.80
CA ILE A 20 -3.09 -3.59 14.58
C ILE A 20 -3.91 -2.89 13.51
N VAL A 21 -4.06 -1.58 13.68
CA VAL A 21 -4.56 -0.65 12.68
C VAL A 21 -3.48 0.42 12.46
N PRO A 22 -2.86 0.48 11.26
CA PRO A 22 -1.90 1.53 10.93
C PRO A 22 -2.59 2.89 10.80
N LEU A 23 -2.11 3.88 11.54
CA LEU A 23 -2.56 5.27 11.44
C LEU A 23 -1.70 6.08 10.46
N LEU A 24 -0.38 5.93 10.55
CA LEU A 24 0.58 6.65 9.73
C LEU A 24 1.88 5.87 9.61
N SER A 25 2.39 5.69 8.38
CA SER A 25 3.55 4.87 8.06
C SER A 25 4.51 5.63 7.16
N LEU A 26 5.65 6.09 7.67
CA LEU A 26 6.58 6.99 6.96
C LEU A 26 7.96 6.36 6.77
N SER A 27 8.56 6.59 5.61
CA SER A 27 9.96 6.26 5.32
C SER A 27 10.69 7.54 4.95
N VAL A 28 11.36 8.17 5.93
CA VAL A 28 11.96 9.51 5.80
C VAL A 28 13.32 9.51 6.48
N ASP A 29 14.29 10.23 5.92
CA ASP A 29 15.64 10.43 6.49
C ASP A 29 16.34 9.14 6.95
N PHE A 30 16.31 8.10 6.10
CA PHE A 30 16.96 6.79 6.30
C PHE A 30 16.40 5.91 7.42
N TYR A 31 15.27 6.27 8.03
CA TYR A 31 14.57 5.39 8.97
C TYR A 31 13.09 5.22 8.60
N VAL A 32 12.47 4.23 9.25
CA VAL A 32 11.08 3.86 9.06
C VAL A 32 10.33 4.15 10.36
N ARG A 33 9.24 4.91 10.29
CA ARG A 33 8.38 5.25 11.44
C ARG A 33 6.96 4.79 11.17
N VAL A 34 6.38 4.03 12.09
CA VAL A 34 4.99 3.57 11.99
C VAL A 34 4.25 3.93 13.28
N PHE A 35 3.05 4.45 13.13
CA PHE A 35 2.10 4.71 14.21
C PHE A 35 0.95 3.73 14.04
N VAL A 36 0.74 2.89 15.04
CA VAL A 36 -0.24 1.82 15.00
C VAL A 36 -1.10 1.86 16.27
N GLN A 37 -2.39 1.60 16.12
CA GLN A 37 -3.28 1.30 17.24
C GLN A 37 -3.39 -0.20 17.41
N VAL A 38 -3.34 -0.67 18.65
CA VAL A 38 -3.45 -2.08 18.99
C VAL A 38 -4.79 -2.33 19.67
N PHE A 39 -5.57 -3.24 19.10
CA PHE A 39 -6.88 -3.62 19.63
C PHE A 39 -6.88 -5.08 20.04
N THR A 40 -7.71 -5.43 21.02
CA THR A 40 -7.91 -6.82 21.46
C THR A 40 -9.21 -7.33 20.87
N SER A 41 -9.14 -8.32 19.97
CA SER A 41 -10.30 -9.01 19.41
C SER A 41 -9.87 -10.33 18.76
N PRO A 42 -10.03 -11.46 19.45
CA PRO A 42 -9.69 -12.77 18.89
C PRO A 42 -10.48 -13.11 17.61
N ALA A 43 -11.67 -12.54 17.43
CA ALA A 43 -12.47 -12.71 16.22
C ALA A 43 -11.81 -12.02 15.01
N THR A 44 -11.36 -10.78 15.19
CA THR A 44 -10.72 -9.97 14.14
C THR A 44 -9.31 -10.47 13.80
N VAL A 45 -8.61 -11.11 14.74
CA VAL A 45 -7.30 -11.75 14.49
C VAL A 45 -7.36 -12.80 13.38
N LYS A 46 -8.51 -13.46 13.19
CA LYS A 46 -8.69 -14.42 12.09
C LYS A 46 -8.63 -13.74 10.71
N GLU A 47 -8.96 -12.44 10.63
CA GLU A 47 -8.86 -11.64 9.42
C GLU A 47 -7.43 -11.22 9.09
N SER A 48 -6.50 -11.29 10.05
CA SER A 48 -5.13 -10.78 9.88
C SER A 48 -4.39 -11.45 8.72
N ILE A 49 -4.69 -12.71 8.38
CA ILE A 49 -4.11 -13.40 7.21
C ILE A 49 -4.57 -12.79 5.87
N CYS A 50 -5.75 -12.16 5.84
CA CYS A 50 -6.28 -11.53 4.63
C CYS A 50 -5.62 -10.17 4.36
N LYS A 51 -4.96 -9.59 5.37
CA LYS A 51 -4.22 -8.33 5.26
C LYS A 51 -2.81 -8.52 4.68
N LEU A 52 -2.40 -9.75 4.43
CA LEU A 52 -1.06 -10.12 3.98
C LEU A 52 -1.08 -10.66 2.56
N SER A 53 -0.01 -10.41 1.81
CA SER A 53 0.17 -10.97 0.47
C SER A 53 1.64 -11.29 0.19
N MET A 54 1.88 -12.36 -0.55
CA MET A 54 3.13 -12.61 -1.26
C MET A 54 3.15 -11.79 -2.54
N VAL A 55 4.35 -11.44 -3.01
CA VAL A 55 4.56 -10.65 -4.23
C VAL A 55 5.43 -11.44 -5.18
N PHE A 56 4.95 -11.65 -6.40
CA PHE A 56 5.73 -12.19 -7.51
C PHE A 56 6.22 -11.05 -8.37
N VAL A 57 7.54 -10.83 -8.44
CA VAL A 57 8.15 -9.75 -9.21
C VAL A 57 8.94 -10.32 -10.39
N CYS A 58 8.64 -9.89 -11.60
CA CYS A 58 9.35 -10.32 -12.79
C CYS A 58 10.80 -9.83 -12.76
N SER A 59 11.74 -10.73 -13.01
CA SER A 59 13.18 -10.42 -13.07
C SER A 59 13.61 -9.58 -14.28
N GLY A 60 12.72 -9.42 -15.28
CA GLY A 60 12.97 -8.63 -16.49
C GLY A 60 12.31 -7.26 -16.43
N CYS A 61 11.02 -7.21 -16.72
CA CYS A 61 10.26 -5.95 -16.80
C CYS A 61 9.83 -5.40 -15.43
N GLY A 62 10.10 -6.10 -14.32
CA GLY A 62 9.71 -5.64 -12.99
C GLY A 62 8.20 -5.62 -12.73
N SER A 63 7.37 -6.19 -13.62
CA SER A 63 5.94 -6.37 -13.36
C SER A 63 5.74 -7.19 -12.09
N PHE A 64 4.71 -6.88 -11.31
CA PHE A 64 4.47 -7.58 -10.06
C PHE A 64 3.00 -7.98 -9.89
N HIS A 65 2.79 -9.09 -9.20
CA HIS A 65 1.47 -9.65 -8.92
C HIS A 65 1.37 -10.04 -7.45
N PHE A 66 0.25 -9.72 -6.82
CA PHE A 66 -0.03 -10.07 -5.43
C PHE A 66 -0.74 -11.41 -5.35
N GLN A 67 -0.24 -12.28 -4.47
CA GLN A 67 -0.91 -13.49 -4.04
C GLN A 67 -1.34 -13.27 -2.58
N PRO A 68 -2.63 -13.05 -2.31
CA PRO A 68 -3.13 -13.02 -0.94
C PRO A 68 -2.73 -14.30 -0.19
N VAL A 69 -2.46 -14.18 1.12
CA VAL A 69 -2.14 -15.33 1.96
C VAL A 69 -3.41 -16.05 2.40
N GLY A 70 -4.45 -15.29 2.73
CA GLY A 70 -5.76 -15.81 3.10
C GLY A 70 -6.89 -15.10 2.37
N THR A 71 -7.99 -15.82 2.17
CA THR A 71 -9.27 -15.31 1.68
C THR A 71 -10.33 -15.41 2.75
N LYS A 72 -11.20 -14.41 2.78
CA LYS A 72 -12.42 -14.38 3.60
C LYS A 72 -13.61 -14.73 2.70
N THR A 73 -14.37 -15.74 3.09
CA THR A 73 -15.66 -16.07 2.45
C THR A 73 -16.77 -15.90 3.47
N ILE A 74 -17.80 -15.13 3.10
CA ILE A 74 -18.99 -14.94 3.92
C ILE A 74 -20.00 -16.01 3.52
N THR A 75 -20.40 -16.84 4.47
CA THR A 75 -21.44 -17.86 4.29
C THR A 75 -22.64 -17.53 5.19
N LEU A 76 -23.78 -18.17 4.94
CA LEU A 76 -24.98 -18.02 5.78
C LEU A 76 -24.74 -18.38 7.26
N HIS A 77 -23.72 -19.20 7.54
CA HIS A 77 -23.36 -19.66 8.88
C HIS A 77 -22.18 -18.91 9.50
N GLY A 78 -21.70 -17.82 8.87
CA GLY A 78 -20.66 -16.95 9.41
C GLY A 78 -19.50 -16.70 8.45
N GLN A 79 -18.34 -16.36 9.01
CA GLN A 79 -17.15 -16.00 8.24
C GLN A 79 -16.15 -17.15 8.24
N LYS A 80 -15.75 -17.59 7.04
CA LYS A 80 -14.73 -18.62 6.84
C LYS A 80 -13.44 -17.98 6.33
N TYR A 81 -12.32 -18.36 6.95
CA TYR A 81 -10.98 -17.94 6.57
C TYR A 81 -10.24 -19.15 6.03
N THR A 82 -9.78 -19.09 4.79
CA THR A 82 -9.01 -20.16 4.15
C THR A 82 -7.73 -19.63 3.57
N PRO A 83 -6.66 -20.43 3.50
CA PRO A 83 -5.51 -20.11 2.66
C PRO A 83 -5.95 -19.82 1.23
N SER A 84 -5.30 -18.86 0.59
CA SER A 84 -5.58 -18.54 -0.81
C SER A 84 -5.01 -19.61 -1.74
N VAL A 85 -5.68 -19.83 -2.87
CA VAL A 85 -5.17 -20.66 -3.96
C VAL A 85 -4.22 -19.82 -4.81
N GLY A 86 -3.12 -20.40 -5.27
CA GLY A 86 -2.11 -19.71 -6.08
C GLY A 86 -1.22 -20.68 -6.85
N PRO A 87 -0.19 -20.19 -7.56
CA PRO A 87 0.16 -18.77 -7.77
C PRO A 87 -0.79 -18.05 -8.75
N PRO A 88 -0.84 -16.71 -8.74
CA PRO A 88 -1.68 -15.93 -9.64
C PRO A 88 -1.00 -15.69 -11.00
N VAL A 89 0.17 -16.29 -11.19
CA VAL A 89 1.05 -16.13 -12.34
C VAL A 89 1.52 -17.50 -12.80
N ASP A 90 1.76 -17.62 -14.11
CA ASP A 90 2.45 -18.76 -14.69
C ASP A 90 3.94 -18.78 -14.33
N ARG A 91 4.64 -19.84 -14.76
CA ARG A 91 6.10 -19.97 -14.59
C ARG A 91 6.90 -18.84 -15.25
N LYS A 92 6.37 -18.23 -16.31
CA LYS A 92 7.02 -17.17 -17.10
C LYS A 92 6.10 -15.95 -17.20
N CYS A 93 6.70 -14.77 -17.25
CA CYS A 93 6.00 -13.51 -17.42
C CYS A 93 5.37 -13.39 -18.81
N SER A 94 4.09 -13.01 -18.87
CA SER A 94 3.35 -12.78 -20.12
C SER A 94 3.90 -11.59 -20.93
N ILE A 95 4.58 -10.64 -20.29
CA ILE A 95 5.07 -9.42 -20.93
C ILE A 95 6.45 -9.63 -21.58
N CYS A 96 7.38 -10.30 -20.88
CA CYS A 96 8.78 -10.40 -21.33
C CYS A 96 9.37 -11.82 -21.29
N GLY A 97 8.57 -12.83 -20.93
CA GLY A 97 9.00 -14.24 -20.91
C GLY A 97 9.99 -14.62 -19.81
N ARG A 98 10.45 -13.68 -18.98
CA ARG A 98 11.37 -13.98 -17.87
C ARG A 98 10.66 -14.57 -16.65
N SER A 99 11.43 -15.18 -15.75
CA SER A 99 10.92 -15.79 -14.52
C SER A 99 10.56 -14.75 -13.45
N PHE A 100 9.67 -15.15 -12.55
CA PHE A 100 9.29 -14.38 -11.36
C PHE A 100 10.14 -14.75 -10.16
N LYS A 101 10.48 -13.74 -9.36
CA LYS A 101 11.00 -13.87 -7.99
C LYS A 101 9.85 -13.74 -7.01
N MET A 102 9.81 -14.60 -6.00
CA MET A 102 8.82 -14.55 -4.93
C MET A 102 9.37 -13.74 -3.74
N CYS A 103 8.58 -12.82 -3.20
CA CYS A 103 8.92 -11.96 -2.07
C CYS A 103 7.74 -11.91 -1.07
N GLY A 104 8.02 -11.65 0.21
CA GLY A 104 6.99 -11.46 1.25
C GLY A 104 7.02 -12.53 2.35
N PRO A 105 5.94 -12.65 3.16
CA PRO A 105 4.68 -11.91 3.04
C PRO A 105 4.82 -10.45 3.47
N ILE A 106 4.10 -9.56 2.79
CA ILE A 106 4.04 -8.14 3.12
C ILE A 106 2.62 -7.76 3.54
N TRP A 107 2.48 -6.72 4.35
CA TRP A 107 1.20 -6.06 4.58
C TRP A 107 0.67 -5.49 3.26
N SER A 108 -0.45 -5.99 2.74
CA SER A 108 -1.05 -5.55 1.48
C SER A 108 -2.19 -4.55 1.67
N HIS A 109 -2.63 -4.32 2.90
CA HIS A 109 -3.72 -3.40 3.20
C HIS A 109 -3.24 -1.93 3.36
N LYS A 110 -4.15 -1.05 3.77
CA LYS A 110 -3.91 0.39 3.94
C LYS A 110 -2.78 0.64 4.93
N LEU A 111 -1.93 1.62 4.62
CA LEU A 111 -0.79 2.03 5.45
C LEU A 111 -1.11 3.20 6.39
N HIS A 112 -2.22 3.88 6.10
CA HIS A 112 -2.59 5.18 6.63
C HIS A 112 -4.09 5.23 6.89
N ASP A 113 -4.46 5.95 7.92
CA ASP A 113 -5.82 6.40 8.17
C ASP A 113 -5.91 7.87 7.75
N LYS A 114 -6.64 8.15 6.66
CA LYS A 114 -6.75 9.51 6.12
C LYS A 114 -7.49 10.46 7.05
N ASP A 115 -8.50 9.98 7.77
CA ASP A 115 -9.26 10.81 8.71
C ASP A 115 -8.37 11.23 9.88
N PHE A 116 -7.53 10.31 10.37
CA PHE A 116 -6.53 10.61 11.39
C PHE A 116 -5.51 11.63 10.89
N ILE A 117 -5.01 11.47 9.65
CA ILE A 117 -4.02 12.38 9.08
C ILE A 117 -4.61 13.79 8.86
N GLN A 118 -5.83 13.91 8.34
CA GLN A 118 -6.49 15.20 8.15
C GLN A 118 -6.67 15.97 9.46
N LYS A 119 -7.13 15.29 10.52
CA LYS A 119 -7.23 15.89 11.86
C LYS A 119 -5.87 16.31 12.39
N THR A 120 -4.83 15.53 12.12
CA THR A 120 -3.45 15.84 12.51
C THR A 120 -2.93 17.09 11.81
N VAL A 121 -3.20 17.24 10.51
CA VAL A 121 -2.84 18.46 9.74
C VAL A 121 -3.54 19.68 10.32
N GLN A 122 -4.86 19.62 10.53
CA GLN A 122 -5.64 20.72 11.11
C GLN A 122 -5.11 21.15 12.49
N HIS A 123 -4.75 20.19 13.33
CA HIS A 123 -4.20 20.46 14.65
C HIS A 123 -2.83 21.17 14.57
N ILE A 124 -1.92 20.72 13.69
CA ILE A 124 -0.61 21.34 13.49
C ILE A 124 -0.74 22.77 12.95
N GLU A 125 -1.73 23.04 12.09
CA GLU A 125 -1.96 24.38 11.54
C GLU A 125 -2.45 25.38 12.58
N VAL A 126 -3.32 24.95 13.51
CA VAL A 126 -3.78 25.80 14.63
C VAL A 126 -2.63 26.07 15.62
N GLU A 127 -1.83 25.04 15.92
CA GLU A 127 -0.74 25.09 16.91
C GLU A 127 0.65 25.32 16.28
N ASN A 128 0.69 26.08 15.20
CA ASN A 128 1.89 26.25 14.38
C ASN A 128 3.11 26.78 15.17
N SER A 129 2.89 27.58 16.21
CA SER A 129 3.95 28.15 17.06
C SER A 129 4.64 27.12 17.97
N LEU A 130 4.06 25.95 18.20
CA LEU A 130 4.64 24.92 19.08
C LEU A 130 5.70 24.06 18.38
N TYR A 131 5.70 24.03 17.05
CA TYR A 131 6.56 23.15 16.27
C TYR A 131 7.40 23.91 15.26
N ASN A 132 8.71 24.02 15.50
CA ASN A 132 9.66 24.65 14.57
C ASN A 132 9.66 24.01 13.16
N THR A 133 9.22 22.75 13.04
CA THR A 133 9.13 22.00 11.79
C THR A 133 7.71 21.82 11.25
N SER A 134 6.74 22.61 11.73
CA SER A 134 5.32 22.55 11.33
C SER A 134 5.11 22.50 9.81
N LYS A 135 5.73 23.43 9.06
CA LYS A 135 5.64 23.50 7.59
C LYS A 135 6.09 22.21 6.90
N ARG A 136 7.18 21.60 7.39
CA ARG A 136 7.69 20.33 6.86
C ARG A 136 6.72 19.19 7.16
N MET A 137 6.17 19.13 8.38
CA MET A 137 5.20 18.11 8.76
C MET A 137 3.93 18.17 7.91
N VAL A 138 3.33 19.36 7.77
CA VAL A 138 2.15 19.56 6.92
C VAL A 138 2.43 19.16 5.47
N GLY A 139 3.57 19.59 4.92
CA GLY A 139 3.97 19.19 3.56
C GLY A 139 4.07 17.67 3.38
N MET A 140 4.70 16.97 4.32
CA MET A 140 4.80 15.51 4.26
C MET A 140 3.44 14.82 4.40
N LEU A 141 2.59 15.27 5.33
CA LEU A 141 1.27 14.69 5.54
C LEU A 141 0.35 14.89 4.34
N ASN A 142 0.42 16.05 3.67
CA ASN A 142 -0.34 16.30 2.45
C ASN A 142 0.10 15.38 1.30
N VAL A 143 1.41 15.13 1.16
CA VAL A 143 1.91 14.15 0.18
C VAL A 143 1.33 12.76 0.47
N VAL A 144 1.28 12.35 1.74
CA VAL A 144 0.68 11.06 2.13
C VAL A 144 -0.83 11.02 1.84
N LEU A 145 -1.56 12.13 2.01
CA LEU A 145 -2.99 12.19 1.69
C LEU A 145 -3.28 12.03 0.18
N GLU A 146 -2.34 12.47 -0.66
CA GLU A 146 -2.39 12.30 -2.12
C GLU A 146 -2.05 10.86 -2.57
N GLU A 147 -1.49 10.01 -1.70
CA GLU A 147 -1.16 8.64 -2.06
C GLU A 147 -2.40 7.76 -2.32
N LEU A 148 -2.27 6.86 -3.29
CA LEU A 148 -3.30 5.90 -3.67
C LEU A 148 -3.32 4.72 -2.68
N GLU A 149 -4.48 4.44 -2.09
CA GLU A 149 -4.63 3.39 -1.07
C GLU A 149 -4.63 1.97 -1.65
N ASP A 150 -5.19 1.81 -2.85
CA ASP A 150 -5.45 0.49 -3.46
C ASP A 150 -4.23 -0.13 -4.17
N PHE A 151 -3.13 0.63 -4.26
CA PHE A 151 -1.93 0.23 -4.98
C PHE A 151 -0.74 0.08 -4.03
N PRO A 152 -0.52 -1.13 -3.48
CA PRO A 152 0.43 -1.28 -2.37
C PRO A 152 1.90 -1.12 -2.76
N LEU A 153 2.23 -1.26 -4.04
CA LEU A 153 3.57 -1.05 -4.59
C LEU A 153 3.47 -0.12 -5.81
N PHE A 154 4.61 0.47 -6.18
CA PHE A 154 4.72 1.39 -7.30
C PHE A 154 5.91 1.02 -8.18
N HIS A 155 5.87 1.46 -9.43
CA HIS A 155 7.00 1.39 -10.34
C HIS A 155 7.82 2.67 -10.27
N ARG A 156 9.15 2.53 -10.33
CA ARG A 156 10.03 3.67 -10.54
C ARG A 156 10.06 4.03 -12.02
N ILE A 157 9.96 5.32 -12.30
CA ILE A 157 9.83 5.82 -13.66
C ILE A 157 11.14 5.64 -14.43
N GLU A 158 12.29 5.82 -13.78
CA GLU A 158 13.58 5.55 -14.42
C GLU A 158 13.69 4.08 -14.86
N GLN A 159 13.22 3.17 -14.00
CA GLN A 159 13.23 1.74 -14.29
C GLN A 159 12.31 1.42 -15.47
N LEU A 160 11.08 1.94 -15.49
CA LEU A 160 10.17 1.76 -16.62
C LEU A 160 10.74 2.34 -17.92
N SER A 161 11.32 3.53 -17.85
CA SER A 161 11.91 4.22 -18.99
C SER A 161 13.09 3.44 -19.57
N SER A 162 13.92 2.86 -18.69
CA SER A 162 15.02 1.97 -19.09
C SER A 162 14.53 0.69 -19.76
N ILE A 163 13.42 0.11 -19.31
CA ILE A 163 12.84 -1.11 -19.90
C ILE A 163 12.21 -0.83 -21.26
N LEU A 164 11.53 0.32 -21.38
CA LEU A 164 10.84 0.75 -22.60
C LEU A 164 11.77 1.44 -23.61
N HIS A 165 13.04 1.66 -23.24
CA HIS A 165 14.01 2.41 -24.03
C HIS A 165 13.53 3.83 -24.40
N VAL A 166 12.90 4.52 -23.45
CA VAL A 166 12.43 5.91 -23.61
C VAL A 166 13.16 6.85 -22.65
N LYS A 167 13.16 8.15 -22.97
CA LYS A 167 13.67 9.17 -22.06
C LYS A 167 12.76 9.29 -20.84
N ALA A 168 13.34 9.25 -19.65
CA ALA A 168 12.57 9.41 -18.42
C ALA A 168 11.98 10.84 -18.34
N PRO A 169 10.64 10.99 -18.20
CA PRO A 169 10.03 12.29 -18.02
C PRO A 169 10.37 12.89 -16.65
N SER A 170 10.36 14.21 -16.56
CA SER A 170 10.57 14.94 -15.32
C SER A 170 9.38 14.79 -14.37
N SER A 171 9.62 14.83 -13.07
CA SER A 171 8.59 14.64 -12.03
C SER A 171 7.38 15.57 -12.18
N ASN A 172 7.58 16.77 -12.73
CA ASN A 172 6.51 17.75 -12.98
C ASN A 172 5.61 17.33 -14.14
N GLU A 173 6.17 16.79 -15.23
CA GLU A 173 5.40 16.30 -16.38
C GLU A 173 4.48 15.14 -15.98
N ILE A 174 4.96 14.25 -15.11
CA ILE A 174 4.16 13.12 -14.61
C ILE A 174 3.01 13.58 -13.73
N ARG A 175 3.24 14.54 -12.81
CA ARG A 175 2.20 15.08 -11.94
C ARG A 175 1.08 15.77 -12.72
N GLN A 176 1.42 16.45 -13.82
CA GLN A 176 0.43 17.04 -14.71
C GLN A 176 -0.43 15.97 -15.39
N VAL A 177 0.19 14.89 -15.88
CA VAL A 177 -0.53 13.79 -16.53
C VAL A 177 -1.42 13.02 -15.54
N SER A 178 -0.97 12.77 -14.30
CA SER A 178 -1.80 12.10 -13.29
C SER A 178 -3.06 12.90 -12.94
N LEU A 179 -2.95 14.24 -12.84
CA LEU A 179 -4.11 15.12 -12.58
C LEU A 179 -5.11 15.09 -13.74
N VAL A 180 -4.63 15.09 -14.99
CA VAL A 180 -5.47 15.00 -16.19
C VAL A 180 -6.15 13.63 -16.29
N THR A 181 -5.44 12.55 -15.94
CA THR A 181 -5.98 11.17 -16.02
C THR A 181 -7.00 10.89 -14.91
N SER A 182 -6.86 11.49 -13.72
CA SER A 182 -7.92 11.46 -12.69
C SER A 182 -9.19 12.19 -13.13
N CYS A 183 -9.08 13.27 -13.92
CA CYS A 183 -10.24 13.90 -14.56
C CYS A 183 -10.83 13.04 -15.68
N SER A 184 -10.02 12.30 -16.44
CA SER A 184 -10.50 11.39 -17.49
C SER A 184 -11.15 10.12 -16.93
N ASN A 185 -10.69 9.61 -15.79
CA ASN A 185 -11.33 8.45 -15.13
C ASN A 185 -12.70 8.81 -14.52
N ALA A 186 -12.95 10.08 -14.18
CA ALA A 186 -14.27 10.57 -13.81
C ALA A 186 -15.22 10.73 -15.02
N LEU A 187 -14.68 10.83 -16.24
CA LEU A 187 -15.46 10.90 -17.49
C LEU A 187 -15.72 9.51 -18.10
N ASN A 188 -14.82 8.55 -17.91
CA ASN A 188 -14.98 7.18 -18.42
C ASN A 188 -16.02 6.34 -17.66
N SER A 189 -16.56 6.81 -16.52
CA SER A 189 -17.71 6.18 -15.85
C SER A 189 -19.08 6.59 -16.44
N LYS A 190 -19.10 7.44 -17.47
CA LYS A 190 -20.34 7.86 -18.18
C LYS A 190 -20.43 7.40 -19.64
N PHE A 191 -19.50 6.56 -20.11
CA PHE A 191 -19.48 6.07 -21.50
C PHE A 191 -19.68 4.55 -21.67
N ASN A 192 -20.16 3.86 -20.64
CA ASN A 192 -20.73 2.52 -20.76
C ASN A 192 -22.21 2.54 -20.33
N SER A 193 -23.04 3.04 -21.23
CA SER A 193 -24.48 2.76 -21.32
C SER A 193 -24.86 2.72 -22.79
#